data_AF-A0A7R9NWE4-F1
#
_entry.id   AF-A0A7R9NWE4-F1
#
_cell.length_a   1.000
_cell.length_b   1.000
_cell.length_c   1.000
_cell.angle_alpha   90.00
_cell.angle_beta   90.00
_cell.angle_gamma   90.00
#
_symmetry.space_group_name_H-M   'P 1'
#
loop_
_entity.id
_entity.type
_entity.pdbx_description
1 polymer ?
#
loop_
_entity_poly.entity_id
_entity_poly.type
_entity_poly.pdbx_seq_one_letter_code
_entity_poly.pdbx_strand_id
1 'polypeptide(L)'
;MSQYIGLFNATRIPEVGKDRIFRDSSRRHVLIMRNGNFYVFDVLDKDGNILPPADILACMTYVLNDSVPAAKYPLGVLTSEERDSWARTRKYLENSGNAESLNLIDSAILNLVLDDVSIGEDIYLMLRNFLHSDGSNRWFDKSFSLIVAKDGTAAVNFEHSWGDGVAILRYFQDIYKDTTTNPYVDTDTKPSGCDPRNIVRKLDFILDDKAKCAVTEAKKNYEDIYKNLCIDYVRFPEYGRKICKIHQVSPDSIMQLGFQVAFHRLHGKYVSTYESCSTAAFKHGRTETMRPCTTATKEFCEALNSRGQNSNQELKAMLRKCSQVHGNLTKEAALGQGFDRHLFALRTLAEKNGGKMPALFEDPAYKAINHNILSTSSLTSTAVMAGGFGPVVKDGFGVAYTILDDMLGAVATSYLPHQDSKAFIENLKFAFQKIFDILNTVD
;
A
#
# COMPACT_ATOMS: atom_id res chain seq x y z
N MET A 1 12.18 16.39 -2.02
CA MET A 1 11.99 15.29 -2.99
C MET A 1 13.14 14.27 -2.99
N SER A 2 13.87 14.06 -1.87
CA SER A 2 15.04 13.14 -1.85
C SER A 2 14.70 11.67 -2.06
N GLN A 3 13.43 11.27 -1.94
CA GLN A 3 12.97 9.89 -2.13
C GLN A 3 12.63 9.56 -3.60
N TYR A 4 12.49 10.56 -4.48
CA TYR A 4 12.01 10.35 -5.85
C TYR A 4 12.97 9.49 -6.68
N ILE A 5 14.26 9.52 -6.36
CA ILE A 5 15.28 8.65 -6.92
C ILE A 5 15.06 7.16 -6.60
N GLY A 6 14.13 6.83 -5.70
CA GLY A 6 13.73 5.45 -5.38
C GLY A 6 12.63 4.89 -6.27
N LEU A 7 12.03 5.67 -7.17
CA LEU A 7 10.96 5.19 -8.06
C LEU A 7 11.52 4.21 -9.10
N PHE A 8 12.53 4.63 -9.86
CA PHE A 8 13.02 3.89 -11.02
C PHE A 8 14.37 3.24 -10.75
N ASN A 9 14.65 2.14 -11.47
CA ASN A 9 15.90 1.38 -11.40
C ASN A 9 16.27 0.95 -9.98
N ALA A 10 15.27 0.78 -9.12
CA ALA A 10 15.45 0.54 -7.71
C ALA A 10 14.74 -0.74 -7.27
N THR A 11 15.34 -1.43 -6.32
CA THR A 11 14.79 -2.64 -5.69
C THR A 11 15.33 -2.77 -4.28
N ARG A 12 14.66 -3.55 -3.44
CA ARG A 12 15.14 -3.98 -2.14
C ARG A 12 15.85 -5.32 -2.29
N ILE A 13 17.13 -5.38 -1.91
CA ILE A 13 17.90 -6.62 -1.90
C ILE A 13 17.84 -7.22 -0.50
N PRO A 14 17.38 -8.49 -0.35
CA PRO A 14 17.39 -9.16 0.94
C PRO A 14 18.84 -9.43 1.39
N GLU A 15 19.15 -9.05 2.62
CA GLU A 15 20.46 -9.29 3.25
C GLU A 15 20.23 -9.77 4.69
N VAL A 16 21.07 -10.69 5.16
CA VAL A 16 20.92 -11.25 6.52
C VAL A 16 21.05 -10.12 7.55
N GLY A 17 20.06 -9.98 8.43
CA GLY A 17 19.97 -8.98 9.48
C GLY A 17 19.44 -7.62 9.02
N LYS A 18 19.83 -7.12 7.85
CA LYS A 18 19.33 -5.84 7.32
C LYS A 18 19.47 -5.73 5.81
N ASP A 19 18.34 -5.73 5.12
CA ASP A 19 18.22 -5.47 3.70
C ASP A 19 18.81 -4.13 3.24
N ARG A 20 19.14 -4.07 1.94
CA ARG A 20 19.71 -2.90 1.27
C ARG A 20 18.81 -2.42 0.14
N ILE A 21 18.73 -1.09 -0.04
CA ILE A 21 18.14 -0.51 -1.26
C ILE A 21 19.21 -0.43 -2.34
N PHE A 22 18.99 -1.13 -3.45
CA PHE A 22 19.83 -1.08 -4.64
C PHE A 22 19.24 -0.11 -5.66
N ARG A 23 20.12 0.59 -6.38
CA ARG A 23 19.78 1.49 -7.48
C ARG A 23 20.83 1.41 -8.58
N ASP A 24 20.40 1.33 -9.84
CA ASP A 24 21.28 1.39 -11.01
C ASP A 24 20.65 2.21 -12.14
N SER A 25 20.82 3.52 -12.08
CA SER A 25 20.26 4.45 -13.07
C SER A 25 20.91 4.38 -14.46
N SER A 26 21.91 3.50 -14.67
CA SER A 26 22.52 3.30 -15.99
C SER A 26 21.70 2.37 -16.90
N ARG A 27 20.72 1.66 -16.35
CA ARG A 27 19.93 0.68 -17.09
C ARG A 27 18.74 1.27 -17.80
N ARG A 28 18.44 0.67 -18.95
CA ARG A 28 17.47 1.15 -19.95
C ARG A 28 16.29 0.21 -20.15
N HIS A 29 16.32 -0.97 -19.51
CA HIS A 29 15.32 -2.01 -19.70
C HIS A 29 14.21 -1.99 -18.66
N VAL A 30 13.05 -2.49 -19.05
CA VAL A 30 11.94 -2.83 -18.14
C VAL A 30 11.95 -4.32 -17.84
N LEU A 31 11.37 -4.68 -16.71
CA LEU A 31 11.02 -6.05 -16.38
C LEU A 31 9.54 -6.26 -16.69
N ILE A 32 9.20 -7.40 -17.30
CA ILE A 32 7.83 -7.82 -17.50
C ILE A 32 7.63 -9.20 -16.87
N MET A 33 6.57 -9.34 -16.08
CA MET A 33 6.12 -10.61 -15.52
C MET A 33 4.79 -11.03 -16.14
N ARG A 34 4.74 -12.27 -16.63
CA ARG A 34 3.50 -12.90 -17.11
C ARG A 34 3.52 -14.39 -16.78
N ASN A 35 2.46 -14.88 -16.13
CA ASN A 35 2.32 -16.28 -15.71
C ASN A 35 3.54 -16.81 -14.93
N GLY A 36 4.17 -15.95 -14.12
CA GLY A 36 5.36 -16.28 -13.32
C GLY A 36 6.66 -16.38 -14.11
N ASN A 37 6.65 -16.05 -15.41
CA ASN A 37 7.84 -15.93 -16.24
C ASN A 37 8.31 -14.47 -16.31
N PHE A 38 9.59 -14.26 -16.58
CA PHE A 38 10.23 -12.95 -16.62
C PHE A 38 10.76 -12.64 -18.02
N TYR A 39 10.52 -11.42 -18.49
CA TYR A 39 11.00 -10.90 -19.77
C TYR A 39 11.62 -9.53 -19.56
N VAL A 40 12.65 -9.19 -20.34
CA VAL A 40 13.26 -7.87 -20.33
C VAL A 40 13.48 -7.36 -21.75
N PHE A 41 13.32 -6.06 -21.94
CA PHE A 41 13.78 -5.35 -23.13
C PHE A 41 14.03 -3.87 -22.82
N ASP A 42 14.90 -3.24 -23.59
CA ASP A 42 15.21 -1.81 -23.49
C ASP A 42 14.01 -0.95 -23.91
N VAL A 43 13.66 0.07 -23.12
CA VAL A 43 12.67 1.10 -23.50
C VAL A 43 13.31 2.46 -23.75
N LEU A 44 14.60 2.58 -23.45
CA LEU A 44 15.42 3.74 -23.76
C LEU A 44 16.54 3.35 -24.74
N ASP A 45 16.83 4.19 -25.73
CA ASP A 45 18.00 4.04 -26.60
C ASP A 45 19.31 4.41 -25.88
N LYS A 46 20.44 4.25 -26.54
CA LYS A 46 21.78 4.52 -25.98
C LYS A 46 22.01 6.00 -25.66
N ASP A 47 21.23 6.88 -26.26
CA ASP A 47 21.31 8.33 -26.12
C ASP A 47 20.31 8.83 -25.04
N GLY A 48 19.51 7.93 -24.47
CA GLY A 48 18.55 8.19 -23.39
C GLY A 48 17.15 8.56 -23.88
N ASN A 49 16.86 8.48 -25.18
CA ASN A 49 15.52 8.74 -25.70
C ASN A 49 14.61 7.53 -25.51
N ILE A 50 13.33 7.77 -25.31
CA ILE A 50 12.32 6.70 -25.29
C ILE A 50 12.24 6.09 -26.70
N LEU A 51 12.23 4.76 -26.78
CA LEU A 51 12.05 4.05 -28.05
C LEU A 51 10.69 4.41 -28.69
N PRO A 52 10.57 4.31 -30.04
CA PRO A 52 9.30 4.54 -30.71
C PRO A 52 8.16 3.72 -30.07
N PRO A 53 7.01 4.34 -29.74
CA PRO A 53 5.91 3.63 -29.07
C PRO A 53 5.43 2.38 -29.82
N ALA A 54 5.49 2.38 -31.16
CA ALA A 54 5.16 1.23 -31.98
C ALA A 54 6.14 0.04 -31.82
N ASP A 55 7.42 0.30 -31.50
CA ASP A 55 8.42 -0.74 -31.22
C ASP A 55 8.19 -1.36 -29.84
N ILE A 56 7.89 -0.52 -28.84
CA ILE A 56 7.50 -0.99 -27.50
C ILE A 56 6.22 -1.82 -27.60
N LEU A 57 5.22 -1.37 -28.38
CA LEU A 57 3.98 -2.10 -28.63
C LEU A 57 4.24 -3.47 -29.29
N ALA A 58 5.19 -3.57 -30.23
CA ALA A 58 5.58 -4.84 -30.82
C ALA A 58 6.18 -5.81 -29.80
N CYS A 59 7.06 -5.32 -28.92
CA CYS A 59 7.65 -6.11 -27.84
C CYS A 59 6.59 -6.56 -26.82
N MET A 60 5.68 -5.67 -26.42
CA MET A 60 4.56 -5.98 -25.53
C MET A 60 3.60 -7.01 -26.15
N THR A 61 3.27 -6.85 -27.43
CA THR A 61 2.41 -7.78 -28.18
C THR A 61 3.05 -9.16 -28.27
N TYR A 62 4.37 -9.23 -28.45
CA TYR A 62 5.12 -10.48 -28.43
C TYR A 62 4.99 -11.20 -27.08
N VAL A 63 5.21 -10.52 -25.96
CA VAL A 63 5.09 -11.12 -24.61
C VAL A 63 3.66 -11.58 -24.31
N LEU A 64 2.65 -10.80 -24.74
CA LEU A 64 1.24 -11.17 -24.57
C LEU A 64 0.84 -12.41 -25.38
N ASN A 65 1.41 -12.57 -26.58
CA ASN A 65 1.15 -13.71 -27.46
C ASN A 65 2.10 -14.90 -27.23
N ASP A 66 3.05 -14.78 -26.29
CA ASP A 66 3.95 -15.86 -25.94
C ASP A 66 3.15 -17.05 -25.36
N SER A 67 3.42 -18.24 -25.89
CA SER A 67 2.79 -19.51 -25.52
C SER A 67 3.55 -20.27 -24.43
N VAL A 68 4.61 -19.67 -23.87
CA VAL A 68 5.31 -20.20 -22.69
C VAL A 68 4.28 -20.48 -21.57
N PRO A 69 4.23 -21.72 -21.05
CA PRO A 69 3.30 -22.07 -19.99
C PRO A 69 3.62 -21.34 -18.69
N ALA A 70 2.65 -21.31 -17.77
CA ALA A 70 2.89 -20.79 -16.43
C ALA A 70 4.08 -21.50 -15.77
N ALA A 71 4.93 -20.71 -15.11
CA ALA A 71 6.12 -21.23 -14.46
C ALA A 71 5.74 -22.28 -13.41
N LYS A 72 6.25 -23.51 -13.56
CA LYS A 72 6.03 -24.58 -12.58
C LYS A 72 6.53 -24.21 -11.18
N TYR A 73 7.61 -23.43 -11.14
CA TYR A 73 8.22 -22.88 -9.92
C TYR A 73 8.33 -21.36 -10.07
N PRO A 74 7.27 -20.61 -9.71
CA PRO A 74 7.26 -19.16 -9.88
C PRO A 74 8.18 -18.48 -8.88
N LEU A 75 9.38 -18.07 -9.31
CA LEU A 75 10.41 -17.50 -8.44
C LEU A 75 9.99 -16.22 -7.72
N GLY A 76 9.03 -15.48 -8.28
CA GLY A 76 8.52 -14.24 -7.68
C GLY A 76 8.04 -14.41 -6.24
N VAL A 77 7.46 -15.57 -5.92
CA VAL A 77 6.94 -15.86 -4.58
C VAL A 77 8.03 -15.91 -3.50
N LEU A 78 9.30 -16.10 -3.87
CA LEU A 78 10.40 -16.04 -2.89
C LEU A 78 10.56 -14.65 -2.27
N THR A 79 10.08 -13.59 -2.96
CA THR A 79 10.15 -12.21 -2.44
C THR A 79 9.15 -11.93 -1.31
N SER A 80 8.21 -12.85 -1.03
CA SER A 80 7.25 -12.74 0.09
C SER A 80 7.71 -13.41 1.38
N GLU A 81 8.82 -14.14 1.35
CA GLU A 81 9.35 -14.86 2.51
C GLU A 81 9.91 -13.93 3.59
N GLU A 82 10.15 -14.52 4.77
CA GLU A 82 10.96 -13.90 5.83
C GLU A 82 12.31 -13.46 5.26
N ARG A 83 12.80 -12.29 5.66
CA ARG A 83 13.87 -11.57 4.95
C ARG A 83 15.21 -12.28 5.01
N ASP A 84 15.54 -12.91 6.15
CA ASP A 84 16.76 -13.71 6.26
C ASP A 84 16.66 -15.03 5.47
N SER A 85 15.48 -15.65 5.46
CA SER A 85 15.17 -16.83 4.61
C SER A 85 15.35 -16.51 3.13
N TRP A 86 14.78 -15.38 2.69
CA TRP A 86 14.91 -14.91 1.32
C TRP A 86 16.36 -14.54 1.01
N ALA A 87 17.09 -13.86 1.90
CA ALA A 87 18.49 -13.51 1.70
C ALA A 87 19.36 -14.74 1.43
N ARG A 88 19.19 -15.81 2.23
CA ARG A 88 19.92 -17.08 2.05
C ARG A 88 19.55 -17.76 0.72
N THR A 89 18.27 -17.78 0.38
CA THR A 89 17.79 -18.40 -0.86
C THR A 89 18.22 -17.62 -2.10
N ARG A 90 18.16 -16.29 -2.07
CA ARG A 90 18.66 -15.42 -3.14
C ARG A 90 20.15 -15.63 -3.35
N LYS A 91 20.95 -15.70 -2.28
CA LYS A 91 22.39 -15.97 -2.37
C LYS A 91 22.67 -17.36 -2.97
N TYR A 92 21.86 -18.35 -2.63
CA TYR A 92 21.93 -19.67 -3.24
C TYR A 92 21.69 -19.60 -4.76
N LEU A 93 20.62 -18.92 -5.19
CA LEU A 93 20.28 -18.75 -6.61
C LEU A 93 21.41 -18.06 -7.39
N GLU A 94 22.00 -17.01 -6.83
CA GLU A 94 23.16 -16.33 -7.43
C GLU A 94 24.32 -17.30 -7.67
N ASN A 95 24.70 -18.07 -6.63
CA ASN A 95 25.80 -19.03 -6.70
C ASN A 95 25.52 -20.20 -7.65
N SER A 96 24.25 -20.51 -7.91
CA SER A 96 23.81 -21.51 -8.88
C SER A 96 23.78 -21.02 -10.33
N GLY A 97 24.34 -19.83 -10.61
CA GLY A 97 24.46 -19.29 -11.97
C GLY A 97 23.35 -18.32 -12.38
N ASN A 98 22.47 -17.90 -11.46
CA ASN A 98 21.36 -16.99 -11.77
C ASN A 98 21.67 -15.50 -11.50
N ALA A 99 22.94 -15.17 -11.20
CA ALA A 99 23.33 -13.81 -10.81
C ALA A 99 23.01 -12.76 -11.89
N GLU A 100 23.22 -13.07 -13.18
CA GLU A 100 22.90 -12.15 -14.28
C GLU A 100 21.39 -11.91 -14.39
N SER A 101 20.58 -12.97 -14.38
CA SER A 101 19.11 -12.88 -14.44
C SER A 101 18.54 -12.09 -13.25
N LEU A 102 19.04 -12.33 -12.04
CA LEU A 102 18.66 -11.55 -10.84
C LEU A 102 19.06 -10.09 -10.98
N ASN A 103 20.27 -9.80 -11.46
CA ASN A 103 20.70 -8.42 -11.67
C ASN A 103 19.84 -7.70 -12.72
N LEU A 104 19.38 -8.38 -13.78
CA LEU A 104 18.45 -7.81 -14.75
C LEU A 104 17.08 -7.48 -14.12
N ILE A 105 16.56 -8.32 -13.23
CA ILE A 105 15.35 -8.01 -12.45
C ILE A 105 15.58 -6.79 -11.56
N ASP A 106 16.66 -6.79 -10.79
CA ASP A 106 16.96 -5.79 -9.76
C ASP A 106 17.16 -4.38 -10.34
N SER A 107 17.81 -4.31 -11.49
CA SER A 107 18.24 -3.07 -12.12
C SER A 107 17.24 -2.48 -13.13
N ALA A 108 16.16 -3.21 -13.43
CA ALA A 108 15.14 -2.74 -14.38
C ALA A 108 14.50 -1.42 -13.94
N ILE A 109 14.14 -0.56 -14.89
CA ILE A 109 13.52 0.76 -14.65
C ILE A 109 12.28 0.59 -13.76
N LEU A 110 11.39 -0.32 -14.13
CA LEU A 110 10.18 -0.69 -13.40
C LEU A 110 9.85 -2.17 -13.65
N ASN A 111 8.95 -2.71 -12.85
CA ASN A 111 8.33 -4.01 -13.12
C ASN A 111 6.92 -3.79 -13.69
N LEU A 112 6.61 -4.40 -14.83
CA LEU A 112 5.30 -4.45 -15.43
C LEU A 112 4.75 -5.87 -15.26
N VAL A 113 3.58 -6.01 -14.67
CA VAL A 113 2.96 -7.29 -14.39
C VAL A 113 1.69 -7.41 -15.24
N LEU A 114 1.65 -8.41 -16.10
CA LEU A 114 0.52 -8.71 -16.96
C LEU A 114 -0.26 -9.89 -16.36
N ASP A 115 -1.42 -9.59 -15.78
CA ASP A 115 -2.30 -10.61 -15.21
C ASP A 115 -3.38 -11.01 -16.22
N ASP A 116 -3.58 -12.31 -16.41
CA ASP A 116 -4.61 -12.85 -17.31
C ASP A 116 -6.03 -12.81 -16.68
N VAL A 117 -6.20 -12.19 -15.51
CA VAL A 117 -7.48 -12.00 -14.80
C VAL A 117 -8.29 -10.85 -15.41
N SER A 118 -9.61 -10.99 -15.48
CA SER A 118 -10.53 -9.88 -15.75
C SER A 118 -11.26 -9.51 -14.46
N ILE A 119 -11.15 -8.26 -14.05
CA ILE A 119 -11.70 -7.73 -12.80
C ILE A 119 -13.20 -7.47 -12.93
N GLY A 120 -13.62 -6.85 -14.03
CA GLY A 120 -15.02 -6.44 -14.24
C GLY A 120 -15.53 -5.57 -13.09
N GLU A 121 -16.69 -5.92 -12.54
CA GLU A 121 -17.33 -5.18 -11.44
C GLU A 121 -17.00 -5.75 -10.04
N ASP A 122 -16.18 -6.82 -9.95
CA ASP A 122 -15.84 -7.45 -8.67
C ASP A 122 -14.73 -6.67 -7.93
N ILE A 123 -15.16 -5.77 -7.06
CA ILE A 123 -14.27 -4.96 -6.21
C ILE A 123 -13.44 -5.84 -5.25
N TYR A 124 -13.97 -6.98 -4.78
CA TYR A 124 -13.19 -7.86 -3.90
C TYR A 124 -12.05 -8.54 -4.66
N LEU A 125 -12.32 -9.00 -5.89
CA LEU A 125 -11.28 -9.52 -6.78
C LEU A 125 -10.24 -8.44 -7.08
N MET A 126 -10.67 -7.20 -7.38
CA MET A 126 -9.78 -6.06 -7.61
C MET A 126 -8.83 -5.83 -6.43
N LEU A 127 -9.37 -5.70 -5.22
CA LEU A 127 -8.59 -5.42 -4.02
C LEU A 127 -7.60 -6.54 -3.70
N ARG A 128 -8.03 -7.82 -3.78
CA ARG A 128 -7.16 -8.98 -3.52
C ARG A 128 -6.07 -9.11 -4.58
N ASN A 129 -6.40 -8.94 -5.86
CA ASN A 129 -5.46 -9.11 -6.95
C ASN A 129 -4.32 -8.07 -6.89
N PHE A 130 -4.65 -6.81 -6.63
CA PHE A 130 -3.66 -5.73 -6.61
C PHE A 130 -2.92 -5.59 -5.28
N LEU A 131 -3.48 -6.08 -4.16
CA LEU A 131 -2.78 -6.11 -2.88
C LEU A 131 -1.77 -7.25 -2.78
N HIS A 132 -2.19 -8.50 -3.10
CA HIS A 132 -1.38 -9.68 -2.82
C HIS A 132 -1.43 -10.76 -3.93
N SER A 133 -2.60 -11.00 -4.54
CA SER A 133 -2.85 -12.14 -5.43
C SER A 133 -2.33 -13.47 -4.82
N ASP A 134 -1.94 -14.43 -5.65
CA ASP A 134 -1.32 -15.70 -5.23
C ASP A 134 0.23 -15.63 -5.14
N GLY A 135 0.81 -14.46 -5.43
CA GLY A 135 2.25 -14.21 -5.39
C GLY A 135 3.04 -14.81 -6.55
N SER A 136 2.43 -15.62 -7.41
CA SER A 136 3.11 -16.33 -8.50
C SER A 136 3.58 -15.38 -9.61
N ASN A 137 2.93 -14.21 -9.76
CA ASN A 137 3.20 -13.23 -10.79
C ASN A 137 3.59 -11.86 -10.20
N ARG A 138 4.36 -11.84 -9.11
CA ARG A 138 4.79 -10.61 -8.41
C ARG A 138 6.28 -10.65 -8.08
N TRP A 139 6.92 -9.48 -8.07
CA TRP A 139 8.27 -9.29 -7.51
C TRP A 139 8.19 -8.18 -6.46
N PHE A 140 7.89 -8.57 -5.22
CA PHE A 140 7.54 -7.63 -4.14
C PHE A 140 8.71 -6.73 -3.70
N ASP A 141 9.94 -7.12 -4.03
CA ASP A 141 11.13 -6.33 -3.72
C ASP A 141 11.32 -5.12 -4.65
N LYS A 142 10.69 -5.11 -5.84
CA LYS A 142 10.85 -3.99 -6.78
C LYS A 142 10.29 -2.72 -6.14
N SER A 143 10.95 -1.58 -6.37
CA SER A 143 10.46 -0.26 -5.92
C SER A 143 8.95 -0.10 -6.11
N PHE A 144 8.46 -0.44 -7.30
CA PHE A 144 7.07 -0.71 -7.58
C PHE A 144 6.88 -1.64 -8.78
N SER A 145 5.69 -2.25 -8.83
CA SER A 145 5.14 -2.97 -9.97
C SER A 145 3.90 -2.24 -10.48
N LEU A 146 3.88 -1.92 -11.77
CA LEU A 146 2.65 -1.55 -12.50
C LEU A 146 1.96 -2.85 -12.90
N ILE A 147 0.78 -3.11 -12.36
CA ILE A 147 0.01 -4.32 -12.63
C ILE A 147 -1.13 -3.96 -13.57
N VAL A 148 -1.27 -4.70 -14.67
CA VAL A 148 -2.34 -4.53 -15.66
C VAL A 148 -3.06 -5.86 -15.82
N ALA A 149 -4.35 -5.87 -15.50
CA ALA A 149 -5.25 -6.99 -15.70
C ALA A 149 -5.66 -7.09 -17.18
N LYS A 150 -6.21 -8.24 -17.59
CA LYS A 150 -6.62 -8.52 -18.98
C LYS A 150 -7.66 -7.53 -19.51
N ASP A 151 -8.50 -6.98 -18.65
CA ASP A 151 -9.50 -5.98 -19.01
C ASP A 151 -8.98 -4.53 -19.00
N GLY A 152 -7.68 -4.33 -18.77
CA GLY A 152 -7.04 -3.02 -18.72
C GLY A 152 -7.10 -2.36 -17.34
N THR A 153 -7.74 -2.97 -16.33
CA THR A 153 -7.71 -2.45 -14.96
C THR A 153 -6.27 -2.45 -14.44
N ALA A 154 -5.81 -1.32 -13.94
CA ALA A 154 -4.41 -1.15 -13.53
C ALA A 154 -4.24 -0.66 -12.09
N ALA A 155 -3.14 -1.05 -11.46
CA ALA A 155 -2.75 -0.60 -10.13
C ALA A 155 -1.23 -0.54 -9.97
N VAL A 156 -0.78 0.14 -8.92
CA VAL A 156 0.62 0.15 -8.48
C VAL A 156 0.74 -0.56 -7.14
N ASN A 157 1.55 -1.63 -7.11
CA ASN A 157 1.98 -2.30 -5.88
C ASN A 157 3.43 -1.88 -5.60
N PHE A 158 3.77 -1.41 -4.40
CA PHE A 158 5.08 -0.79 -4.16
C PHE A 158 5.71 -1.24 -2.84
N GLU A 159 7.04 -1.38 -2.85
CA GLU A 159 7.84 -1.70 -1.67
C GLU A 159 7.96 -0.45 -0.79
N HIS A 160 7.73 -0.57 0.51
CA HIS A 160 7.56 0.61 1.37
C HIS A 160 8.88 1.15 1.95
N SER A 161 9.96 0.36 2.00
CA SER A 161 11.17 0.74 2.74
C SER A 161 11.94 1.91 2.11
N TRP A 162 11.81 2.15 0.80
CA TRP A 162 12.53 3.21 0.10
C TRP A 162 11.90 4.61 0.22
N GLY A 163 10.63 4.73 0.63
CA GLY A 163 9.93 6.02 0.69
C GLY A 163 8.56 6.01 1.37
N ASP A 164 7.94 7.19 1.49
CA ASP A 164 6.68 7.40 2.23
C ASP A 164 5.43 7.42 1.35
N GLY A 165 5.50 6.92 0.11
CA GLY A 165 4.36 6.89 -0.81
C GLY A 165 4.04 8.21 -1.53
N VAL A 166 4.52 9.37 -1.06
CA VAL A 166 4.30 10.67 -1.75
C VAL A 166 4.82 10.66 -3.19
N ALA A 167 6.00 10.05 -3.41
CA ALA A 167 6.57 9.90 -4.74
C ALA A 167 5.71 8.98 -5.63
N ILE A 168 5.13 7.92 -5.06
CA ILE A 168 4.22 7.01 -5.77
C ILE A 168 2.92 7.72 -6.14
N LEU A 169 2.30 8.46 -5.23
CA LEU A 169 1.07 9.20 -5.52
C LEU A 169 1.29 10.22 -6.63
N ARG A 170 2.42 10.93 -6.59
CA ARG A 170 2.77 11.90 -7.65
C ARG A 170 2.98 11.19 -9.00
N TYR A 171 3.74 10.11 -9.03
CA TYR A 171 3.90 9.28 -10.22
C TYR A 171 2.54 8.83 -10.78
N PHE A 172 1.68 8.30 -9.91
CA PHE A 172 0.36 7.79 -10.31
C PHE A 172 -0.52 8.89 -10.92
N GLN A 173 -0.54 10.07 -10.31
CA GLN A 173 -1.30 11.22 -10.81
C GLN A 173 -0.80 11.71 -12.17
N ASP A 174 0.52 11.84 -12.32
CA ASP A 174 1.14 12.33 -13.55
C ASP A 174 0.91 11.32 -14.70
N ILE A 175 1.14 10.02 -14.45
CA ILE A 175 0.91 8.97 -15.45
C ILE A 175 -0.56 8.86 -15.82
N TYR A 176 -1.48 8.82 -14.84
CA TYR A 176 -2.91 8.76 -15.14
C TYR A 176 -3.36 9.92 -16.02
N LYS A 177 -2.93 11.15 -15.71
CA LYS A 177 -3.24 12.33 -16.51
C LYS A 177 -2.65 12.23 -17.91
N ASP A 178 -1.37 11.89 -18.03
CA ASP A 178 -0.67 11.84 -19.31
C ASP A 178 -1.28 10.78 -20.23
N THR A 179 -1.48 9.55 -19.74
CA THR A 179 -2.02 8.45 -20.54
C THR A 179 -3.48 8.64 -20.96
N THR A 180 -4.27 9.42 -20.20
CA THR A 180 -5.68 9.69 -20.53
C THR A 180 -5.87 10.91 -21.41
N THR A 181 -4.87 11.80 -21.51
CA THR A 181 -4.97 13.04 -22.29
C THR A 181 -4.10 13.06 -23.54
N ASN A 182 -2.93 12.42 -23.49
CA ASN A 182 -1.97 12.28 -24.59
C ASN A 182 -1.46 10.83 -24.68
N PRO A 183 -2.31 9.86 -25.08
CA PRO A 183 -1.85 8.50 -25.27
C PRO A 183 -0.81 8.40 -26.39
N TYR A 184 0.32 7.74 -26.12
CA TYR A 184 1.39 7.51 -27.11
C TYR A 184 1.01 6.49 -28.19
N VAL A 185 0.05 5.62 -27.90
CA VAL A 185 -0.55 4.63 -28.80
C VAL A 185 -2.05 4.55 -28.50
N ASP A 186 -2.84 4.21 -29.50
CA ASP A 186 -4.29 3.98 -29.41
C ASP A 186 -4.66 2.56 -29.87
N THR A 187 -5.96 2.26 -29.94
CA THR A 187 -6.48 0.94 -30.36
C THR A 187 -6.23 0.63 -31.82
N ASP A 188 -5.96 1.63 -32.66
CA ASP A 188 -5.74 1.49 -34.09
C ASP A 188 -4.24 1.40 -34.43
N THR A 189 -3.38 1.87 -33.53
CA THR A 189 -1.93 1.82 -33.63
C THR A 189 -1.45 0.40 -33.84
N LYS A 190 -0.65 0.20 -34.88
CA LYS A 190 -0.07 -1.11 -35.21
C LYS A 190 1.33 -1.25 -34.60
N PRO A 191 1.69 -2.45 -34.13
CA PRO A 191 3.08 -2.80 -33.86
C PRO A 191 3.97 -2.44 -35.06
N SER A 192 5.18 -1.97 -34.81
CA SER A 192 6.15 -1.75 -35.89
C SER A 192 6.60 -3.08 -36.52
N GLY A 193 7.34 -2.99 -37.62
CA GLY A 193 7.93 -4.15 -38.30
C GLY A 193 9.22 -4.68 -37.65
N CYS A 194 9.61 -4.20 -36.47
CA CYS A 194 10.79 -4.75 -35.78
C CYS A 194 10.57 -6.22 -35.42
N ASP A 195 11.61 -7.04 -35.36
CA ASP A 195 11.51 -8.43 -34.91
C ASP A 195 11.69 -8.51 -33.39
N PRO A 196 10.61 -8.63 -32.59
CA PRO A 196 10.69 -8.60 -31.13
C PRO A 196 11.47 -9.79 -30.56
N ARG A 197 11.67 -10.89 -31.32
CA ARG A 197 12.46 -12.05 -30.87
C ARG A 197 13.94 -11.72 -30.67
N ASN A 198 14.43 -10.67 -31.34
CA ASN A 198 15.80 -10.19 -31.19
C ASN A 198 15.94 -9.11 -30.11
N ILE A 199 14.82 -8.65 -29.55
CA ILE A 199 14.76 -7.51 -28.61
C ILE A 199 14.35 -7.98 -27.22
N VAL A 200 13.30 -8.79 -27.15
CA VAL A 200 12.75 -9.34 -25.91
C VAL A 200 13.55 -10.56 -25.48
N ARG A 201 14.14 -10.49 -24.30
CA ARG A 201 14.83 -11.61 -23.67
C ARG A 201 13.97 -12.20 -22.56
N LYS A 202 13.54 -13.45 -22.72
CA LYS A 202 13.01 -14.25 -21.60
C LYS A 202 14.18 -14.63 -20.68
N LEU A 203 14.00 -14.45 -19.37
CA LEU A 203 14.99 -14.85 -18.38
C LEU A 203 14.73 -16.29 -17.94
N ASP A 204 15.72 -17.15 -18.18
CA ASP A 204 15.72 -18.52 -17.67
C ASP A 204 16.50 -18.61 -16.37
N PHE A 205 16.07 -19.53 -15.51
CA PHE A 205 16.67 -19.79 -14.21
C PHE A 205 17.07 -21.25 -14.07
N ILE A 206 18.28 -21.48 -13.58
CA ILE A 206 18.82 -22.78 -13.23
C ILE A 206 18.29 -23.14 -11.85
N LEU A 207 17.33 -24.07 -11.81
CA LEU A 207 16.69 -24.54 -10.59
C LEU A 207 16.97 -26.02 -10.37
N ASP A 208 17.76 -26.31 -9.35
CA ASP A 208 17.93 -27.67 -8.82
C ASP A 208 16.80 -28.00 -7.82
N ASP A 209 16.84 -29.19 -7.24
CA ASP A 209 15.77 -29.63 -6.35
C ASP A 209 15.68 -28.79 -5.07
N LYS A 210 16.80 -28.27 -4.57
CA LYS A 210 16.81 -27.37 -3.43
C LYS A 210 16.09 -26.04 -3.75
N ALA A 211 16.38 -25.43 -4.90
CA ALA A 211 15.69 -24.22 -5.33
C ALA A 211 14.20 -24.44 -5.57
N LYS A 212 13.83 -25.57 -6.19
CA LYS A 212 12.42 -25.96 -6.40
C LYS A 212 11.67 -26.16 -5.09
N CYS A 213 12.31 -26.80 -4.11
CA CYS A 213 11.75 -26.95 -2.76
C CYS A 213 11.52 -25.60 -2.10
N ALA A 214 12.50 -24.70 -2.15
CA ALA A 214 12.38 -23.35 -1.58
C ALA A 214 11.20 -22.56 -2.19
N VAL A 215 11.02 -22.61 -3.52
CA VAL A 215 9.87 -21.97 -4.19
C VAL A 215 8.56 -22.60 -3.77
N THR A 216 8.52 -23.93 -3.64
CA THR A 216 7.31 -24.66 -3.24
C THR A 216 6.91 -24.35 -1.80
N GLU A 217 7.88 -24.28 -0.90
CA GLU A 217 7.68 -23.90 0.50
C GLU A 217 7.24 -22.45 0.64
N ALA A 218 7.91 -21.52 -0.05
CA ALA A 218 7.51 -20.11 -0.08
C ALA A 218 6.08 -19.93 -0.62
N LYS A 219 5.70 -20.67 -1.65
CA LYS A 219 4.32 -20.66 -2.16
C LYS A 219 3.32 -21.11 -1.10
N LYS A 220 3.61 -22.19 -0.38
CA LYS A 220 2.74 -22.69 0.70
C LYS A 220 2.64 -21.69 1.85
N ASN A 221 3.76 -21.15 2.31
CA ASN A 221 3.81 -20.16 3.39
C ASN A 221 3.01 -18.91 3.00
N TYR A 222 3.19 -18.42 1.77
CA TYR A 222 2.46 -17.28 1.24
C TYR A 222 0.95 -17.57 1.14
N GLU A 223 0.58 -18.76 0.68
CA GLU A 223 -0.81 -19.23 0.63
C GLU A 223 -1.50 -19.21 1.99
N ASP A 224 -0.81 -19.66 3.03
CA ASP A 224 -1.32 -19.59 4.40
C ASP A 224 -1.52 -18.13 4.87
N ILE A 225 -0.66 -17.20 4.46
CA ILE A 225 -0.80 -15.78 4.82
C ILE A 225 -1.99 -15.14 4.09
N TYR A 226 -2.02 -15.21 2.75
CA TYR A 226 -3.03 -14.47 2.00
C TYR A 226 -4.43 -15.06 2.13
N LYS A 227 -4.58 -16.37 2.37
CA LYS A 227 -5.89 -16.99 2.64
C LYS A 227 -6.49 -16.54 3.96
N ASN A 228 -5.66 -16.19 4.94
CA ASN A 228 -6.09 -15.70 6.24
C ASN A 228 -6.28 -14.17 6.26
N LEU A 229 -5.93 -13.46 5.18
CA LEU A 229 -6.16 -12.02 5.06
C LEU A 229 -7.57 -11.76 4.53
N CYS A 230 -8.44 -11.24 5.40
CA CYS A 230 -9.74 -10.73 5.01
C CYS A 230 -9.63 -9.29 4.52
N ILE A 231 -10.46 -8.93 3.53
CA ILE A 231 -10.53 -7.59 2.95
C ILE A 231 -12.00 -7.26 2.72
N ASP A 232 -12.46 -6.16 3.30
CA ASP A 232 -13.81 -5.64 3.17
C ASP A 232 -13.78 -4.13 2.92
N TYR A 233 -14.85 -3.59 2.35
CA TYR A 233 -14.90 -2.18 1.99
C TYR A 233 -16.27 -1.56 2.22
N VAL A 234 -16.27 -0.23 2.36
CA VAL A 234 -17.46 0.60 2.35
C VAL A 234 -17.28 1.76 1.38
N ARG A 235 -18.35 2.07 0.66
CA ARG A 235 -18.56 3.34 0.00
C ARG A 235 -19.78 3.99 0.64
N PHE A 236 -19.66 5.25 1.00
CA PHE A 236 -20.76 6.05 1.52
C PHE A 236 -20.99 7.22 0.55
N PRO A 237 -21.84 7.02 -0.47
CA PRO A 237 -22.26 8.10 -1.37
C PRO A 237 -22.97 9.19 -0.57
N GLU A 238 -23.03 10.42 -1.10
CA GLU A 238 -23.72 11.58 -0.50
C GLU A 238 -23.04 12.19 0.73
N TYR A 239 -22.05 11.51 1.32
CA TYR A 239 -21.18 12.06 2.36
C TYR A 239 -19.79 12.28 1.79
N GLY A 240 -19.30 13.52 1.81
CA GLY A 240 -17.93 13.84 1.40
C GLY A 240 -17.47 15.20 1.90
N ARG A 241 -16.49 15.82 1.23
CA ARG A 241 -15.99 17.15 1.59
C ARG A 241 -17.07 18.22 1.61
N LYS A 242 -18.03 18.18 0.69
CA LYS A 242 -19.05 19.24 0.56
C LYS A 242 -19.90 19.36 1.82
N ILE A 243 -20.46 18.24 2.31
CA ILE A 243 -21.29 18.25 3.51
C ILE A 243 -20.46 18.56 4.78
N CYS A 244 -19.23 18.04 4.87
CA CYS A 244 -18.33 18.37 5.98
C CYS A 244 -18.07 19.88 6.08
N LYS A 245 -17.88 20.53 4.92
CA LYS A 245 -17.69 21.99 4.83
C LYS A 245 -18.92 22.77 5.28
N ILE A 246 -20.13 22.33 4.93
CA ILE A 246 -21.39 22.96 5.36
C ILE A 246 -21.50 22.97 6.89
N HIS A 247 -21.14 21.87 7.54
CA HIS A 247 -21.23 21.73 9.00
C HIS A 247 -19.97 22.17 9.76
N GLN A 248 -18.96 22.68 9.05
CA GLN A 248 -17.68 23.15 9.61
C GLN A 248 -16.93 22.06 10.39
N VAL A 249 -16.92 20.83 9.85
CA VAL A 249 -16.14 19.70 10.37
C VAL A 249 -15.11 19.25 9.35
N SER A 250 -13.97 18.75 9.81
CA SER A 250 -12.93 18.16 8.99
C SER A 250 -13.41 16.78 8.49
N PRO A 251 -13.43 16.52 7.17
CA PRO A 251 -13.81 15.21 6.66
C PRO A 251 -12.87 14.10 7.12
N ASP A 252 -11.59 14.43 7.32
CA ASP A 252 -10.59 13.49 7.82
C ASP A 252 -10.83 13.12 9.29
N SER A 253 -11.21 14.11 10.11
CA SER A 253 -11.66 13.85 11.47
C SER A 253 -12.92 12.99 11.52
N ILE A 254 -13.85 13.16 10.57
CA ILE A 254 -15.05 12.31 10.47
C ILE A 254 -14.68 10.87 10.15
N MET A 255 -13.76 10.64 9.20
CA MET A 255 -13.26 9.30 8.88
C MET A 255 -12.71 8.62 10.14
N GLN A 256 -11.80 9.30 10.82
CA GLN A 256 -11.17 8.78 12.03
C GLN A 256 -12.16 8.54 13.16
N LEU A 257 -13.08 9.47 13.39
CA LEU A 257 -14.14 9.29 14.39
C LEU A 257 -15.03 8.09 14.05
N GLY A 258 -15.38 7.91 12.77
CA GLY A 258 -16.11 6.73 12.30
C GLY A 258 -15.40 5.43 12.64
N PHE A 259 -14.07 5.36 12.45
CA PHE A 259 -13.27 4.19 12.84
C PHE A 259 -13.28 3.95 14.35
N GLN A 260 -13.18 5.01 15.17
CA GLN A 260 -13.26 4.88 16.63
C GLN A 260 -14.63 4.37 17.08
N VAL A 261 -15.73 4.91 16.53
CA VAL A 261 -17.10 4.46 16.82
C VAL A 261 -17.29 3.01 16.38
N ALA A 262 -16.84 2.66 15.17
CA ALA A 262 -16.97 1.30 14.63
C ALA A 262 -16.26 0.26 15.50
N PHE A 263 -15.01 0.55 15.87
CA PHE A 263 -14.22 -0.35 16.71
C PHE A 263 -14.80 -0.45 18.13
N HIS A 264 -15.17 0.67 18.73
CA HIS A 264 -15.77 0.67 20.08
C HIS A 264 -17.10 -0.08 20.10
N ARG A 265 -17.93 0.06 19.06
CA ARG A 265 -19.18 -0.69 18.93
C ARG A 265 -18.96 -2.19 18.77
N LEU A 266 -17.93 -2.60 18.02
CA LEU A 266 -17.60 -4.00 17.78
C LEU A 266 -17.00 -4.68 19.02
N HIS A 267 -16.14 -4.00 19.76
CA HIS A 267 -15.33 -4.62 20.84
C HIS A 267 -15.54 -4.06 22.24
N GLY A 268 -16.25 -2.94 22.39
CA GLY A 268 -16.42 -2.25 23.68
C GLY A 268 -15.14 -1.62 24.23
N LYS A 269 -14.11 -1.43 23.41
CA LYS A 269 -12.77 -0.98 23.82
C LYS A 269 -12.29 0.24 23.03
N TYR A 270 -11.29 0.91 23.58
CA TYR A 270 -10.50 1.93 22.89
C TYR A 270 -9.07 1.40 22.75
N VAL A 271 -8.45 1.63 21.60
CA VAL A 271 -7.19 0.97 21.24
C VAL A 271 -6.21 1.96 20.60
N SER A 272 -4.93 1.60 20.64
CA SER A 272 -3.91 2.37 19.95
C SER A 272 -4.26 2.48 18.46
N THR A 273 -4.41 3.73 18.01
CA THR A 273 -4.72 4.07 16.64
C THR A 273 -3.60 4.92 16.07
N TYR A 274 -3.19 4.59 14.85
CA TYR A 274 -2.16 5.28 14.08
C TYR A 274 -2.80 5.90 12.84
N GLU A 275 -2.50 7.17 12.57
CA GLU A 275 -2.70 7.80 11.28
C GLU A 275 -1.37 8.38 10.79
N SER A 276 -1.05 8.14 9.52
CA SER A 276 0.18 8.67 8.91
C SER A 276 0.05 10.16 8.60
N CYS A 277 0.99 10.97 9.08
CA CYS A 277 1.07 12.39 8.74
C CYS A 277 2.43 12.71 8.09
N SER A 278 2.43 13.41 6.95
CA SER A 278 3.67 13.73 6.23
C SER A 278 4.42 14.88 6.90
N THR A 279 5.75 14.73 7.06
CA THR A 279 6.67 15.81 7.47
C THR A 279 7.56 16.25 6.30
N ALA A 280 7.17 15.95 5.06
CA ALA A 280 7.96 16.22 3.85
C ALA A 280 8.23 17.71 3.57
N ALA A 281 7.60 18.63 4.33
CA ALA A 281 7.93 20.05 4.34
C ALA A 281 9.35 20.34 4.88
N PHE A 282 9.92 19.44 5.68
CA PHE A 282 11.26 19.55 6.22
C PHE A 282 12.30 18.83 5.35
N LYS A 283 13.57 19.23 5.46
CA LYS A 283 14.69 18.56 4.78
C LYS A 283 14.78 17.10 5.27
N HIS A 284 14.71 16.16 4.32
CA HIS A 284 14.65 14.71 4.61
C HIS A 284 13.48 14.30 5.52
N GLY A 285 12.41 15.12 5.54
CA GLY A 285 11.17 14.79 6.20
C GLY A 285 10.65 13.41 5.78
N ARG A 286 10.04 12.72 6.75
CA ARG A 286 9.46 11.39 6.61
C ARG A 286 7.97 11.47 6.95
N THR A 287 7.55 10.71 7.95
CA THR A 287 6.21 10.74 8.54
C THR A 287 6.30 10.97 10.04
N GLU A 288 5.28 11.60 10.60
CA GLU A 288 4.94 11.59 12.02
C GLU A 288 3.62 10.80 12.20
N THR A 289 3.36 10.34 13.43
CA THR A 289 2.08 9.72 13.79
C THR A 289 1.13 10.76 14.34
N MET A 290 -0.06 10.85 13.75
CA MET A 290 -1.21 11.49 14.37
C MET A 290 -2.02 10.43 15.12
N ARG A 291 -2.44 10.73 16.35
CA ARG A 291 -3.17 9.82 17.26
C ARG A 291 -4.66 10.20 17.34
N PRO A 292 -5.55 9.59 16.53
CA PRO A 292 -6.97 9.96 16.48
C PRO A 292 -7.82 9.42 17.64
N CYS A 293 -7.32 8.44 18.40
CA CYS A 293 -7.95 8.00 19.64
C CYS A 293 -7.64 9.03 20.73
N THR A 294 -8.59 9.92 21.01
CA THR A 294 -8.45 11.05 21.93
C THR A 294 -9.59 11.02 22.94
N THR A 295 -9.46 11.81 24.02
CA THR A 295 -10.57 11.96 24.98
C THR A 295 -11.83 12.50 24.30
N ALA A 296 -11.71 13.39 23.30
CA ALA A 296 -12.86 13.91 22.57
C ALA A 296 -13.57 12.83 21.74
N THR A 297 -12.82 11.96 21.04
CA THR A 297 -13.42 10.87 20.26
C THR A 297 -14.03 9.80 21.16
N LYS A 298 -13.42 9.53 22.33
CA LYS A 298 -13.99 8.68 23.38
C LYS A 298 -15.33 9.23 23.92
N GLU A 299 -15.36 10.50 24.31
CA GLU A 299 -16.58 11.16 24.83
C GLU A 299 -17.72 11.07 23.81
N PHE A 300 -17.44 11.28 22.52
CA PHE A 300 -18.46 11.13 21.47
C PHE A 300 -18.96 9.68 21.35
N CYS A 301 -18.05 8.69 21.39
CA CYS A 301 -18.44 7.27 21.34
C CYS A 301 -19.37 6.89 22.51
N GLU A 302 -19.06 7.38 23.71
CA GLU A 302 -19.89 7.16 24.90
C GLU A 302 -21.25 7.85 24.79
N ALA A 303 -21.27 9.11 24.32
CA ALA A 303 -22.50 9.86 24.10
C ALA A 303 -23.43 9.19 23.07
N LEU A 304 -22.87 8.67 21.97
CA LEU A 304 -23.64 7.97 20.93
C LEU A 304 -24.28 6.66 21.43
N ASN A 305 -23.68 6.01 22.43
CA ASN A 305 -24.19 4.78 23.04
C ASN A 305 -25.19 5.02 24.18
N SER A 306 -25.23 6.23 24.75
CA SER A 306 -26.20 6.61 25.78
C SER A 306 -27.60 6.76 25.17
N ARG A 307 -28.61 6.04 25.68
CA ARG A 307 -29.98 5.97 25.11
C ARG A 307 -30.72 7.32 25.14
N GLY A 308 -30.43 8.20 24.19
CA GLY A 308 -31.12 9.49 24.02
C GLY A 308 -30.86 10.50 25.15
N GLN A 309 -29.77 10.34 25.90
CA GLN A 309 -29.39 11.28 26.97
C GLN A 309 -28.82 12.59 26.43
N ASN A 310 -28.31 12.58 25.19
CA ASN A 310 -27.75 13.75 24.52
C ASN A 310 -28.70 14.19 23.41
N SER A 311 -28.95 15.48 23.33
CA SER A 311 -29.64 16.14 22.22
C SER A 311 -28.76 16.12 20.95
N ASN A 312 -29.39 16.28 19.78
CA ASN A 312 -28.66 16.38 18.52
C ASN A 312 -27.72 17.60 18.49
N GLN A 313 -28.08 18.69 19.18
CA GLN A 313 -27.21 19.87 19.30
C GLN A 313 -25.93 19.56 20.11
N GLU A 314 -26.05 18.82 21.22
CA GLU A 314 -24.89 18.37 21.99
C GLU A 314 -23.99 17.44 21.18
N LEU A 315 -24.57 16.48 20.44
CA LEU A 315 -23.82 15.58 19.56
C LEU A 315 -23.11 16.35 18.43
N LYS A 316 -23.77 17.34 17.81
CA LYS A 316 -23.13 18.23 16.82
C LYS A 316 -21.97 19.03 17.43
N ALA A 317 -22.12 19.51 18.65
CA ALA A 317 -21.04 20.21 19.35
C ALA A 317 -19.84 19.29 19.61
N MET A 318 -20.09 18.03 20.02
CA MET A 318 -19.05 17.02 20.19
C MET A 318 -18.35 16.66 18.86
N LEU A 319 -19.07 16.59 17.74
CA LEU A 319 -18.47 16.41 16.41
C LEU A 319 -17.51 17.54 16.05
N ARG A 320 -17.90 18.80 16.29
CA ARG A 320 -17.03 19.96 16.09
C ARG A 320 -15.81 19.93 17.01
N LYS A 321 -15.97 19.52 18.27
CA LYS A 321 -14.86 19.34 19.22
C LYS A 321 -13.87 18.27 18.73
N CYS A 322 -14.36 17.12 18.27
CA CYS A 322 -13.52 16.07 17.67
C CYS A 322 -12.72 16.63 16.48
N SER A 323 -13.40 17.35 15.58
CA SER A 323 -12.76 17.98 14.42
C SER A 323 -11.71 19.01 14.80
N GLN A 324 -11.94 19.80 15.84
CA GLN A 324 -10.97 20.80 16.31
C GLN A 324 -9.73 20.13 16.88
N VAL A 325 -9.90 19.12 17.75
CA VAL A 325 -8.78 18.39 18.37
C VAL A 325 -7.96 17.66 17.30
N HIS A 326 -8.62 16.90 16.42
CA HIS A 326 -7.95 16.21 15.31
C HIS A 326 -7.19 17.20 14.42
N GLY A 327 -7.84 18.30 14.02
CA GLY A 327 -7.20 19.34 13.21
C GLY A 327 -5.97 20.00 13.85
N ASN A 328 -5.95 20.16 15.17
CA ASN A 328 -4.78 20.67 15.90
C ASN A 328 -3.64 19.63 15.90
N LEU A 329 -3.94 18.37 16.23
CA LEU A 329 -2.96 17.29 16.25
C LEU A 329 -2.35 17.04 14.85
N THR A 330 -3.16 17.12 13.79
CA THR A 330 -2.67 17.00 12.41
C THR A 330 -1.71 18.14 12.05
N LYS A 331 -1.99 19.37 12.48
CA LYS A 331 -1.06 20.50 12.28
C LYS A 331 0.24 20.31 13.05
N GLU A 332 0.16 19.89 14.31
CA GLU A 332 1.34 19.60 15.13
C GLU A 332 2.19 18.50 14.51
N ALA A 333 1.57 17.38 14.11
CA ALA A 333 2.27 16.28 13.46
C ALA A 333 2.95 16.70 12.15
N ALA A 334 2.26 17.47 11.28
CA ALA A 334 2.83 17.99 10.03
C ALA A 334 4.01 18.95 10.26
N LEU A 335 4.04 19.65 11.40
CA LEU A 335 5.12 20.51 11.85
C LEU A 335 6.20 19.76 12.66
N GLY A 336 6.14 18.43 12.72
CA GLY A 336 7.09 17.60 13.46
C GLY A 336 7.00 17.75 14.98
N GLN A 337 5.85 18.18 15.50
CA GLN A 337 5.55 18.34 16.93
C GLN A 337 4.76 17.16 17.51
N GLY A 338 4.59 16.07 16.75
CA GLY A 338 4.15 14.80 17.31
C GLY A 338 5.21 14.19 18.22
N PHE A 339 4.81 13.25 19.07
CA PHE A 339 5.71 12.66 20.06
C PHE A 339 6.32 11.32 19.60
N ASP A 340 5.65 10.58 18.72
CA ASP A 340 6.02 9.20 18.39
C ASP A 340 7.43 9.10 17.78
N ARG A 341 7.77 9.94 16.79
CA ARG A 341 9.13 9.92 16.20
C ARG A 341 10.20 10.40 17.15
N HIS A 342 9.90 11.37 18.01
CA HIS A 342 10.83 11.83 19.03
C HIS A 342 11.17 10.70 20.02
N LEU A 343 10.16 10.03 20.57
CA LEU A 343 10.38 8.91 21.49
C LEU A 343 11.10 7.74 20.82
N PHE A 344 10.74 7.42 19.57
CA PHE A 344 11.46 6.42 18.77
C PHE A 344 12.95 6.76 18.60
N ALA A 345 13.27 8.02 18.30
CA ALA A 345 14.65 8.47 18.13
C ALA A 345 15.45 8.37 19.44
N LEU A 346 14.86 8.78 20.57
CA LEU A 346 15.47 8.66 21.90
C LEU A 346 15.73 7.21 22.29
N ARG A 347 14.76 6.31 22.06
CA ARG A 347 14.92 4.87 22.29
C ARG A 347 16.05 4.30 21.45
N THR A 348 16.07 4.62 20.14
CA THR A 348 17.12 4.17 19.22
C THR A 348 18.51 4.66 19.65
N LEU A 349 18.61 5.89 20.15
CA LEU A 349 19.87 6.44 20.66
C LEU A 349 20.31 5.73 21.93
N ALA A 350 19.40 5.41 22.86
CA ALA A 350 19.70 4.64 24.05
C ALA A 350 20.21 3.22 23.70
N GLU A 351 19.58 2.55 22.74
CA GLU A 351 20.03 1.24 22.24
C GLU A 351 21.45 1.31 21.66
N LYS A 352 21.77 2.36 20.90
CA LYS A 352 23.10 2.56 20.29
C LYS A 352 24.19 2.92 21.28
N ASN A 353 23.88 3.74 22.29
CA ASN A 353 24.86 4.15 23.30
C ASN A 353 25.20 3.01 24.26
N GLY A 354 24.40 1.95 24.29
CA GLY A 354 24.51 0.87 25.26
C GLY A 354 24.07 1.32 26.66
N GLY A 355 23.92 0.35 27.56
CA GLY A 355 23.48 0.58 28.92
C GLY A 355 22.02 0.15 29.17
N LYS A 356 21.50 0.52 30.34
CA LYS A 356 20.13 0.15 30.74
C LYS A 356 19.12 0.98 29.97
N MET A 357 18.12 0.32 29.38
CA MET A 357 17.00 0.98 28.71
C MET A 357 16.25 1.89 29.71
N PRO A 358 15.94 3.15 29.34
CA PRO A 358 15.09 4.00 30.17
C PRO A 358 13.74 3.35 30.48
N ALA A 359 13.29 3.44 31.74
CA ALA A 359 12.09 2.77 32.23
C ALA A 359 10.83 3.10 31.42
N LEU A 360 10.74 4.31 30.83
CA LEU A 360 9.66 4.71 29.92
C LEU A 360 9.46 3.72 28.77
N PHE A 361 10.54 3.22 28.17
CA PHE A 361 10.46 2.31 27.02
C PHE A 361 10.24 0.85 27.43
N GLU A 362 10.39 0.54 28.71
CA GLU A 362 10.09 -0.77 29.30
C GLU A 362 8.63 -0.86 29.78
N ASP A 363 7.98 0.30 30.00
CA ASP A 363 6.59 0.41 30.44
C ASP A 363 5.63 -0.33 29.48
N PRO A 364 4.74 -1.21 30.00
CA PRO A 364 3.67 -1.81 29.23
C PRO A 364 2.82 -0.82 28.42
N ALA A 365 2.64 0.42 28.90
CA ALA A 365 1.93 1.47 28.19
C ALA A 365 2.64 1.92 26.90
N TYR A 366 3.98 1.98 26.91
CA TYR A 366 4.76 2.27 25.70
C TYR A 366 4.62 1.13 24.68
N LYS A 367 4.64 -0.13 25.14
CA LYS A 367 4.36 -1.28 24.26
C LYS A 367 2.95 -1.21 23.68
N ALA A 368 1.95 -0.88 24.50
CA ALA A 368 0.55 -0.79 24.09
C ALA A 368 0.31 0.36 23.08
N ILE A 369 0.92 1.53 23.26
CA ILE A 369 0.76 2.65 22.32
C ILE A 369 1.45 2.38 20.98
N ASN A 370 2.50 1.56 20.94
CA ASN A 370 3.13 1.14 19.69
C ASN A 370 2.53 -0.13 19.06
N HIS A 371 1.61 -0.82 19.75
CA HIS A 371 0.82 -1.93 19.21
C HIS A 371 -0.45 -1.40 18.52
N ASN A 372 -0.28 -0.88 17.31
CA ASN A 372 -1.34 -0.15 16.58
C ASN A 372 -2.42 -1.10 16.04
N ILE A 373 -3.46 -1.34 16.82
CA ILE A 373 -4.61 -2.18 16.44
C ILE A 373 -5.39 -1.54 15.29
N LEU A 374 -5.53 -0.22 15.26
CA LEU A 374 -6.08 0.50 14.11
C LEU A 374 -4.95 1.25 13.40
N SER A 375 -4.48 0.73 12.28
CA SER A 375 -3.51 1.42 11.44
C SER A 375 -4.22 2.03 10.24
N THR A 376 -4.17 3.34 10.08
CA THR A 376 -4.96 4.07 9.10
C THR A 376 -4.08 4.94 8.19
N SER A 377 -4.46 5.05 6.92
CA SER A 377 -3.79 5.96 5.97
C SER A 377 -4.74 6.43 4.88
N SER A 378 -4.65 7.72 4.55
CA SER A 378 -5.37 8.34 3.44
C SER A 378 -4.49 8.40 2.18
N LEU A 379 -5.09 8.12 1.03
CA LEU A 379 -4.49 8.31 -0.30
C LEU A 379 -5.56 8.86 -1.24
N THR A 380 -5.91 10.13 -1.02
CA THR A 380 -7.00 10.78 -1.75
C THR A 380 -6.49 11.36 -3.08
N SER A 381 -7.01 10.86 -4.19
CA SER A 381 -6.80 11.39 -5.55
C SER A 381 -7.94 10.93 -6.44
N THR A 382 -8.38 11.76 -7.40
CA THR A 382 -9.38 11.35 -8.41
C THR A 382 -8.83 10.30 -9.38
N ALA A 383 -7.50 10.18 -9.48
CA ALA A 383 -6.85 9.12 -10.25
C ALA A 383 -6.93 7.74 -9.56
N VAL A 384 -7.22 7.68 -8.26
CA VAL A 384 -7.15 6.45 -7.46
C VAL A 384 -8.57 5.98 -7.11
N MET A 385 -8.94 4.80 -7.59
CA MET A 385 -10.23 4.19 -7.26
C MET A 385 -10.26 3.64 -5.83
N ALA A 386 -9.20 2.94 -5.43
CA ALA A 386 -9.05 2.35 -4.10
C ALA A 386 -7.57 2.12 -3.78
N GLY A 387 -7.27 1.93 -2.50
CA GLY A 387 -5.97 1.48 -2.00
C GLY A 387 -6.16 0.49 -0.86
N GLY A 388 -5.09 -0.17 -0.45
CA GLY A 388 -5.14 -1.16 0.63
C GLY A 388 -3.74 -1.52 1.14
N PHE A 389 -3.69 -1.97 2.39
CA PHE A 389 -2.50 -2.53 3.02
C PHE A 389 -2.95 -3.52 4.10
N GLY A 390 -2.12 -4.50 4.45
CA GLY A 390 -2.41 -5.46 5.51
C GLY A 390 -2.30 -4.85 6.93
N PRO A 391 -2.87 -5.48 7.97
CA PRO A 391 -2.67 -5.05 9.35
C PRO A 391 -1.19 -5.05 9.75
N VAL A 392 -0.80 -4.09 10.60
CA VAL A 392 0.59 -3.99 11.13
C VAL A 392 0.82 -4.86 12.37
N VAL A 393 -0.25 -5.39 12.96
CA VAL A 393 -0.25 -6.37 14.05
C VAL A 393 -1.31 -7.44 13.77
N LYS A 394 -1.11 -8.68 14.25
CA LYS A 394 -1.98 -9.82 13.93
C LYS A 394 -3.43 -9.63 14.35
N ASP A 395 -3.65 -8.94 15.45
CA ASP A 395 -4.94 -8.63 16.07
C ASP A 395 -5.46 -7.22 15.71
N GLY A 396 -4.97 -6.64 14.61
CA GLY A 396 -5.32 -5.31 14.15
C GLY A 396 -6.07 -5.27 12.83
N PHE A 397 -6.35 -4.04 12.39
CA PHE A 397 -6.91 -3.68 11.11
C PHE A 397 -5.95 -2.77 10.34
N GLY A 398 -5.81 -3.01 9.04
CA GLY A 398 -5.25 -2.05 8.10
C GLY A 398 -6.38 -1.31 7.39
N VAL A 399 -6.49 0.01 7.58
CA VAL A 399 -7.61 0.82 7.05
C VAL A 399 -7.08 1.87 6.09
N ALA A 400 -7.23 1.60 4.79
CA ALA A 400 -6.97 2.59 3.74
C ALA A 400 -8.27 3.34 3.44
N TYR A 401 -8.19 4.66 3.31
CA TYR A 401 -9.40 5.45 3.07
C TYR A 401 -9.21 6.60 2.09
N THR A 402 -10.32 7.02 1.49
CA THR A 402 -10.38 8.13 0.53
C THR A 402 -11.54 9.05 0.88
N ILE A 403 -11.32 10.33 0.64
CA ILE A 403 -12.30 11.38 0.86
C ILE A 403 -12.50 12.07 -0.49
N LEU A 404 -13.66 11.94 -1.11
CA LEU A 404 -14.04 12.70 -2.30
C LEU A 404 -15.03 13.81 -1.93
N ASP A 405 -15.45 14.59 -2.92
CA ASP A 405 -16.36 15.71 -2.69
C ASP A 405 -17.73 15.25 -2.15
N ASP A 406 -18.23 14.15 -2.70
CA ASP A 406 -19.56 13.60 -2.43
C ASP A 406 -19.51 12.12 -1.99
N MET A 407 -18.34 11.59 -1.62
CA MET A 407 -18.18 10.19 -1.22
C MET A 407 -17.06 9.97 -0.22
N LEU A 408 -17.33 9.22 0.85
CA LEU A 408 -16.34 8.66 1.77
C LEU A 408 -16.16 7.17 1.44
N GLY A 409 -14.92 6.71 1.38
CA GLY A 409 -14.61 5.31 1.09
C GLY A 409 -13.54 4.78 2.01
N ALA A 410 -13.67 3.51 2.42
CA ALA A 410 -12.65 2.82 3.20
C ALA A 410 -12.54 1.34 2.78
N VAL A 411 -11.32 0.83 2.80
CA VAL A 411 -10.97 -0.58 2.69
C VAL A 411 -10.33 -0.99 4.01
N ALA A 412 -10.87 -2.01 4.65
CA ALA A 412 -10.34 -2.58 5.88
C ALA A 412 -9.83 -3.99 5.62
N THR A 413 -8.63 -4.27 6.10
CA THR A 413 -8.02 -5.60 6.10
C THR A 413 -7.88 -6.12 7.53
N SER A 414 -7.94 -7.44 7.69
CA SER A 414 -7.78 -8.10 8.99
C SER A 414 -7.24 -9.53 8.82
N TYR A 415 -6.66 -10.13 9.86
CA TYR A 415 -6.23 -11.53 9.83
C TYR A 415 -7.17 -12.42 10.63
N LEU A 416 -7.60 -13.53 10.03
CA LEU A 416 -8.28 -14.61 10.75
C LEU A 416 -7.30 -15.38 11.65
N PRO A 417 -7.78 -15.94 12.78
CA PRO A 417 -9.10 -15.75 13.39
C PRO A 417 -9.15 -14.53 14.33
N HIS A 418 -8.17 -13.61 14.26
CA HIS A 418 -7.96 -12.59 15.28
C HIS A 418 -8.94 -11.42 15.18
N GLN A 419 -9.33 -11.03 13.96
CA GLN A 419 -10.20 -9.90 13.69
C GLN A 419 -11.15 -10.19 12.53
N ASP A 420 -12.22 -9.40 12.42
CA ASP A 420 -13.27 -9.52 11.40
C ASP A 420 -13.50 -8.17 10.69
N SER A 421 -12.87 -8.00 9.52
CA SER A 421 -13.00 -6.78 8.71
C SER A 421 -14.43 -6.55 8.22
N LYS A 422 -15.21 -7.61 8.01
CA LYS A 422 -16.60 -7.49 7.56
C LYS A 422 -17.46 -6.90 8.66
N ALA A 423 -17.36 -7.44 9.87
CA ALA A 423 -18.05 -6.90 11.04
C ALA A 423 -17.61 -5.46 11.35
N PHE A 424 -16.32 -5.15 11.21
CA PHE A 424 -15.81 -3.78 11.36
C PHE A 424 -16.45 -2.83 10.34
N ILE A 425 -16.51 -3.22 9.05
CA ILE A 425 -17.12 -2.43 7.98
C ILE A 425 -18.64 -2.23 8.19
N GLU A 426 -19.35 -3.24 8.69
CA GLU A 426 -20.77 -3.11 9.04
C GLU A 426 -20.99 -2.07 10.15
N ASN A 427 -20.13 -2.08 11.18
CA ASN A 427 -20.17 -1.07 12.24
C ASN A 427 -19.71 0.31 11.76
N LEU A 428 -18.82 0.39 10.77
CA LEU A 428 -18.42 1.63 10.13
C LEU A 428 -19.54 2.26 9.31
N LYS A 429 -20.31 1.45 8.56
CA LYS A 429 -21.53 1.90 7.87
C LYS A 429 -22.52 2.51 8.86
N PHE A 430 -22.75 1.84 10.00
CA PHE A 430 -23.58 2.37 11.07
C PHE A 430 -23.03 3.71 11.60
N ALA A 431 -21.73 3.78 11.88
CA ALA A 431 -21.10 4.99 12.40
C ALA A 431 -21.27 6.18 11.44
N PHE A 432 -20.95 6.00 10.16
CA PHE A 432 -21.11 7.07 9.17
C PHE A 432 -22.55 7.48 8.96
N GLN A 433 -23.50 6.53 8.92
CA GLN A 433 -24.92 6.88 8.84
C GLN A 433 -25.36 7.71 10.05
N LYS A 434 -24.98 7.32 11.27
CA LYS A 434 -25.35 8.07 12.48
C LYS A 434 -24.76 9.47 12.50
N ILE A 435 -23.48 9.61 12.15
CA ILE A 435 -22.84 10.92 12.07
C ILE A 435 -23.55 11.78 11.01
N PHE A 436 -23.87 11.21 9.84
CA PHE A 436 -24.59 11.88 8.77
C PHE A 436 -25.97 12.37 9.22
N ASP A 437 -26.74 11.52 9.91
CA ASP A 437 -28.07 11.87 10.44
C ASP A 437 -27.98 13.02 11.45
N ILE A 438 -26.99 12.98 12.36
CA ILE A 438 -26.75 14.02 13.37
C ILE A 438 -26.41 15.35 12.70
N LEU A 439 -25.56 15.35 11.68
CA LEU A 439 -25.19 16.57 10.97
C LEU A 439 -26.41 17.19 10.25
N ASN A 440 -27.23 16.35 9.61
CA ASN A 440 -28.39 16.79 8.81
C ASN A 440 -29.68 17.03 9.61
N THR A 441 -29.69 16.80 10.93
CA THR A 441 -30.90 17.10 11.69
C THR A 441 -31.15 18.61 11.68
N VAL A 442 -32.39 19.04 11.40
CA VAL A 442 -32.78 20.45 11.55
C VAL A 442 -32.82 20.78 13.04
N ASP A 443 -32.26 21.94 13.41
CA ASP A 443 -32.19 22.40 14.81
C ASP A 443 -33.56 22.75 15.40
#